data_AF-M0DXE1-F1
#
_entry.id   AF-M0DXE1-F1
#
_cell.length_a   1.000
_cell.length_b   1.000
_cell.length_c   1.000
_cell.angle_alpha   90.00
_cell.angle_beta   90.00
_cell.angle_gamma   90.00
#
_symmetry.space_group_name_H-M   'P 1'
#
loop_
_entity.id
_entity.type
_entity.pdbx_description
1 polymer ?
#
loop_
_entity_poly.entity_id
_entity_poly.type
_entity_poly.pdbx_seq_one_letter_code
_entity_poly.pdbx_strand_id
1 'polypeptide(L)'
;MPTLDITDDQADRIEALREELAAAHAGPYASVDREDAVAYLLDLATAVDDPDRLAEPTADGDESEGDGGDASDGPEAGEPFDRERARELLSERNRRHTDPAPDDPMDLSDIASAFDVTGRSGMTKAELVDAIIDAAERLATDPFVRVDIDLGVDAADSAETESDESESADASDDVGDGGSDDDGGAAGDDGTGQLNAMMSLLDTHADKWREGDGDARYEVDLPDGSVETARTKDDVRALLFKNY
;
A
#
# COMPACT_ATOMS: atom_id res chain seq x y z
N MET A 1 20.36 -26.07 -19.87
CA MET A 1 19.77 -24.74 -19.71
C MET A 1 20.66 -23.75 -20.44
N PRO A 2 20.10 -22.82 -21.22
CA PRO A 2 20.87 -21.71 -21.78
C PRO A 2 21.49 -20.90 -20.64
N THR A 3 22.73 -20.45 -20.82
CA THR A 3 23.45 -19.60 -19.86
C THR A 3 23.49 -18.18 -20.39
N LEU A 4 23.24 -17.20 -19.52
CA LEU A 4 23.17 -15.78 -19.87
C LEU A 4 24.35 -15.07 -19.19
N ASP A 5 25.17 -14.37 -19.98
CA ASP A 5 26.30 -13.60 -19.47
C ASP A 5 25.83 -12.21 -19.03
N ILE A 6 26.12 -11.84 -17.78
CA ILE A 6 25.86 -10.51 -17.21
C ILE A 6 27.17 -9.75 -17.02
N THR A 7 27.09 -8.43 -17.06
CA THR A 7 28.24 -7.56 -16.75
C THR A 7 28.54 -7.53 -15.25
N ASP A 8 29.78 -7.22 -14.87
CA ASP A 8 30.18 -7.12 -13.46
C ASP A 8 29.32 -6.09 -12.70
N ASP A 9 29.01 -4.95 -13.33
CA ASP A 9 28.17 -3.89 -12.75
C ASP A 9 26.72 -4.36 -12.48
N GLN A 10 26.18 -5.21 -13.35
CA GLN A 10 24.87 -5.84 -13.13
C GLN A 10 24.95 -6.88 -12.01
N ALA A 11 26.04 -7.64 -11.92
CA ALA A 11 26.25 -8.60 -10.84
C ALA A 11 26.35 -7.90 -9.49
N ASP A 12 27.06 -6.77 -9.42
CA ASP A 12 27.18 -5.96 -8.20
C ASP A 12 25.83 -5.38 -7.76
N ARG A 13 25.01 -4.91 -8.70
CA ARG A 13 23.65 -4.42 -8.39
C ARG A 13 22.72 -5.52 -7.87
N ILE A 14 22.78 -6.71 -8.45
CA ILE A 14 22.00 -7.86 -7.96
C ILE A 14 22.47 -8.26 -6.56
N GLU A 15 23.78 -8.20 -6.30
CA GLU A 15 24.33 -8.53 -4.98
C GLU A 15 23.89 -7.53 -3.90
N ALA A 16 23.92 -6.24 -4.21
CA ALA A 16 23.43 -5.20 -3.29
C ALA A 16 21.94 -5.38 -2.96
N LEU A 17 21.12 -5.70 -3.97
CA LEU A 17 19.69 -5.98 -3.76
C LEU A 17 19.47 -7.23 -2.89
N ARG A 18 20.28 -8.27 -3.08
CA ARG A 18 20.24 -9.49 -2.24
C ARG A 18 20.53 -9.16 -0.77
N GLU A 19 21.53 -8.32 -0.50
CA GLU A 19 21.87 -7.89 0.85
C GLU A 19 20.75 -7.04 1.48
N GLU A 20 20.12 -6.16 0.69
CA GLU A 20 18.98 -5.35 1.13
C GLU A 20 17.76 -6.23 1.48
N LEU A 21 17.39 -7.16 0.60
CA LEU A 21 16.31 -8.13 0.84
C LEU A 21 16.59 -9.00 2.07
N ALA A 22 17.84 -9.43 2.26
CA ALA A 22 18.24 -10.17 3.44
C ALA A 22 18.11 -9.33 4.72
N ALA A 23 18.53 -8.07 4.69
CA ALA A 23 18.42 -7.17 5.85
C ALA A 23 16.97 -6.82 6.19
N ALA A 24 16.11 -6.64 5.18
CA ALA A 24 14.73 -6.21 5.35
C ALA A 24 13.77 -7.36 5.69
N HIS A 25 13.97 -8.52 5.08
CA HIS A 25 12.97 -9.61 5.09
C HIS A 25 13.52 -10.95 5.60
N ALA A 26 14.84 -11.17 5.55
CA ALA A 26 15.39 -12.40 6.09
C ALA A 26 15.59 -12.28 7.60
N GLY A 27 14.99 -13.20 8.35
CA GLY A 27 15.23 -13.33 9.78
C GLY A 27 16.67 -13.75 10.09
N PRO A 28 17.09 -13.80 11.37
CA PRO A 28 18.48 -14.06 11.79
C PRO A 28 19.10 -15.39 11.31
N TYR A 29 18.28 -16.29 10.79
CA TYR A 29 18.68 -17.61 10.29
C TYR A 29 18.28 -17.86 8.84
N ALA A 30 17.73 -16.85 8.16
CA ALA A 30 17.39 -16.91 6.75
C ALA A 30 18.43 -16.11 5.95
N SER A 31 18.79 -16.62 4.79
CA SER A 31 19.63 -15.93 3.82
C SER A 31 18.89 -15.89 2.49
N VAL A 32 19.07 -14.81 1.75
CA VAL A 32 18.55 -14.68 0.38
C VAL A 32 19.68 -15.07 -0.56
N ASP A 33 19.43 -16.03 -1.44
CA ASP A 33 20.38 -16.42 -2.49
C ASP A 33 20.23 -15.52 -3.71
N ARG A 34 21.23 -15.57 -4.61
CA ARG A 34 21.21 -14.76 -5.84
C ARG A 34 20.03 -15.12 -6.75
N GLU A 35 19.65 -16.40 -6.77
CA GLU A 35 18.49 -16.88 -7.53
C GLU A 35 17.18 -16.28 -6.98
N ASP A 36 17.04 -16.15 -5.65
CA ASP A 36 15.89 -15.52 -5.01
C ASP A 36 15.79 -14.03 -5.33
N ALA A 37 16.91 -13.31 -5.35
CA ALA A 37 16.95 -11.90 -5.73
C ALA A 37 16.54 -11.70 -7.20
N VAL A 38 16.93 -12.63 -8.09
CA VAL A 38 16.50 -12.60 -9.50
C VAL A 38 15.02 -12.96 -9.64
N ALA A 39 14.54 -13.96 -8.90
CA ALA A 39 13.11 -14.32 -8.86
C ALA A 39 12.26 -13.14 -8.40
N TYR A 40 12.67 -12.45 -7.33
CA TYR A 40 12.04 -11.23 -6.86
C TYR A 40 12.00 -10.12 -7.93
N LEU A 41 13.08 -9.93 -8.69
CA LEU A 41 13.11 -8.96 -9.79
C LEU A 41 12.19 -9.34 -10.95
N LEU A 42 12.05 -10.62 -11.25
CA LEU A 42 11.13 -11.12 -12.29
C LEU A 42 9.68 -11.00 -11.84
N ASP A 43 9.40 -11.30 -10.58
CA ASP A 43 8.08 -11.10 -9.99
C ASP A 43 7.74 -9.61 -9.93
N LEU A 44 8.70 -8.75 -9.57
CA LEU A 44 8.52 -7.31 -9.61
C LEU A 44 8.32 -6.80 -11.03
N ALA A 45 9.03 -7.32 -12.04
CA ALA A 45 8.82 -6.94 -13.43
C ALA A 45 7.43 -7.38 -13.93
N THR A 46 6.98 -8.56 -13.51
CA THR A 46 5.63 -9.07 -13.78
C THR A 46 4.58 -8.23 -13.05
N ALA A 47 4.87 -7.81 -11.82
CA ALA A 47 4.04 -6.91 -11.05
C ALA A 47 4.15 -5.46 -11.54
N VAL A 48 5.16 -5.03 -12.29
CA VAL A 48 5.12 -3.69 -12.90
C VAL A 48 4.25 -3.70 -14.16
N ASP A 49 4.21 -4.83 -14.86
CA ASP A 49 3.24 -5.08 -15.95
C ASP A 49 1.80 -5.24 -15.39
N ASP A 50 1.68 -5.69 -14.15
CA ASP A 50 0.43 -5.81 -13.37
C ASP A 50 0.62 -5.23 -11.94
N PRO A 51 0.59 -3.88 -11.75
CA PRO A 51 0.96 -3.16 -10.50
C PRO A 51 0.20 -3.59 -9.24
N ASP A 52 -0.98 -4.20 -9.43
CA ASP A 52 -1.81 -4.70 -8.33
C ASP A 52 -1.51 -6.17 -7.99
N ARG A 53 -0.62 -6.83 -8.75
CA ARG A 53 -0.15 -8.20 -8.48
C ARG A 53 0.79 -8.22 -7.28
N LEU A 54 0.27 -8.70 -6.16
CA LEU A 54 1.09 -9.03 -5.00
C LEU A 54 1.88 -10.32 -5.27
N ALA A 55 3.17 -10.30 -4.98
CA ALA A 55 4.00 -11.50 -5.04
C ALA A 55 3.45 -12.54 -4.03
N GLU A 56 2.73 -13.54 -4.54
CA GLU A 56 2.36 -14.69 -3.73
C GLU A 56 3.64 -15.43 -3.36
N PRO A 57 3.90 -15.70 -2.07
CA PRO A 57 5.07 -16.47 -1.68
C PRO A 57 4.97 -17.82 -2.40
N THR A 58 5.93 -18.09 -3.27
CA THR A 58 6.02 -19.34 -4.04
C THR A 58 6.17 -20.50 -3.05
N ALA A 59 5.04 -21.04 -2.62
CA ALA A 59 4.96 -22.40 -2.13
C ALA A 59 4.86 -23.27 -3.38
N ASP A 60 5.94 -23.99 -3.67
CA ASP A 60 6.12 -24.84 -4.84
C ASP A 60 4.82 -25.50 -5.36
N GLY A 61 4.49 -25.21 -6.62
CA GLY A 61 3.76 -26.09 -7.53
C GLY A 61 2.24 -26.05 -7.48
N ASP A 62 1.63 -25.32 -8.43
CA ASP A 62 0.62 -25.92 -9.30
C ASP A 62 0.51 -25.12 -10.61
N GLU A 63 0.63 -25.85 -11.69
CA GLU A 63 0.55 -25.37 -13.06
C GLU A 63 -0.92 -25.35 -13.50
N SER A 64 -1.45 -24.15 -13.73
CA SER A 64 -2.65 -23.97 -14.54
C SER A 64 -2.44 -22.80 -15.48
N GLU A 65 -2.05 -23.15 -16.71
CA GLU A 65 -2.24 -22.31 -17.88
C GLU A 65 -3.74 -22.06 -18.05
N GLY A 66 -4.13 -20.80 -17.95
CA GLY A 66 -5.48 -20.32 -18.23
C GLY A 66 -5.40 -18.98 -18.93
N ASP A 67 -5.34 -19.04 -20.26
CA ASP A 67 -5.95 -18.13 -21.23
C ASP A 67 -6.38 -16.73 -20.72
N GLY A 68 -5.76 -15.68 -21.26
CA GLY A 68 -6.16 -14.31 -21.01
C GLY A 68 -5.54 -13.38 -22.06
N GLY A 69 -6.21 -13.30 -23.21
CA GLY A 69 -5.85 -12.36 -24.26
C GLY A 69 -6.16 -10.91 -23.91
N ASP A 70 -5.44 -10.05 -24.64
CA ASP A 70 -5.86 -8.77 -25.17
C ASP A 70 -6.00 -7.55 -24.21
N ALA A 71 -5.08 -6.61 -24.45
CA ALA A 71 -5.21 -5.16 -24.34
C ALA A 71 -5.76 -4.58 -23.03
N SER A 72 -4.89 -3.97 -22.23
CA SER A 72 -5.29 -2.82 -21.40
C SER A 72 -4.18 -1.79 -21.29
N ASP A 73 -4.30 -0.81 -22.18
CA ASP A 73 -4.02 0.60 -21.87
C ASP A 73 -4.87 0.94 -20.63
N GLY A 74 -4.26 0.98 -19.45
CA GLY A 74 -4.93 1.28 -18.20
C GLY A 74 -5.11 2.80 -18.05
N PRO A 75 -6.25 3.30 -17.53
CA PRO A 75 -6.46 4.73 -17.38
C PRO A 75 -5.48 5.26 -16.32
N GLU A 76 -4.56 6.12 -16.74
CA GLU A 76 -3.70 6.88 -15.85
C GLU A 76 -4.59 7.73 -14.94
N ALA A 77 -4.26 7.79 -13.64
CA ALA A 77 -5.04 8.52 -12.65
C ALA A 77 -5.12 10.02 -13.02
N GLY A 78 -6.24 10.41 -13.64
CA GLY A 78 -6.47 11.76 -14.20
C GLY A 78 -7.09 11.76 -15.60
N GLU A 79 -7.19 10.62 -16.27
CA GLU A 79 -7.84 10.54 -17.57
C GLU A 79 -9.37 10.66 -17.47
N PRO A 80 -10.01 11.45 -18.34
CA PRO A 80 -11.46 11.58 -18.37
C PRO A 80 -12.10 10.22 -18.68
N PHE A 81 -13.22 9.93 -18.04
CA PHE A 81 -13.97 8.69 -18.24
C PHE A 81 -14.27 8.44 -19.74
N ASP A 82 -13.68 7.38 -20.31
CA ASP A 82 -13.89 7.03 -21.72
C ASP A 82 -15.22 6.31 -21.92
N ARG A 83 -16.25 7.10 -22.22
CA ARG A 83 -17.60 6.63 -22.54
C ARG A 83 -17.63 5.66 -23.72
N GLU A 84 -16.83 5.88 -24.77
CA GLU A 84 -16.92 5.07 -26.00
C GLU A 84 -16.33 3.67 -25.75
N ARG A 85 -15.19 3.62 -25.05
CA ARG A 85 -14.60 2.34 -24.63
C ARG A 85 -15.53 1.56 -23.70
N ALA A 86 -16.14 2.23 -22.71
CA ALA A 86 -17.12 1.62 -21.82
C ALA A 86 -18.34 1.07 -22.59
N ARG A 87 -18.78 1.79 -23.62
CA ARG A 87 -19.89 1.37 -24.47
C ARG A 87 -19.57 0.13 -25.29
N GLU A 88 -18.39 0.05 -25.87
CA GLU A 88 -17.92 -1.12 -26.62
C GLU A 88 -17.96 -2.37 -25.73
N LEU A 89 -17.29 -2.31 -24.57
CA LEU A 89 -17.20 -3.42 -23.62
C LEU A 89 -18.57 -3.88 -23.09
N LEU A 90 -19.47 -2.94 -22.77
CA LEU A 90 -20.82 -3.27 -22.30
C LEU A 90 -21.71 -3.80 -23.43
N SER A 91 -21.50 -3.35 -24.66
CA SER A 91 -22.27 -3.80 -25.82
C SER A 91 -21.99 -5.25 -26.22
N GLU A 92 -20.81 -5.77 -25.90
CA GLU A 92 -20.46 -7.17 -26.13
C GLU A 92 -21.15 -8.13 -25.15
N ARG A 93 -21.49 -7.64 -23.95
CA ARG A 93 -22.09 -8.48 -22.90
C ARG A 93 -23.53 -8.87 -23.17
N ASN A 94 -23.93 -10.01 -22.61
CA ASN A 94 -25.32 -10.46 -22.69
C ASN A 94 -26.25 -9.55 -21.87
N ARG A 95 -27.44 -9.26 -22.42
CA ARG A 95 -28.43 -8.40 -21.73
C ARG A 95 -28.94 -9.04 -20.44
N ARG A 96 -29.13 -10.35 -20.46
CA ARG A 96 -29.70 -11.13 -19.36
C ARG A 96 -29.13 -12.54 -19.42
N HIS A 97 -28.75 -13.07 -18.27
CA HIS A 97 -28.13 -14.36 -18.15
C HIS A 97 -29.09 -15.48 -18.57
N THR A 98 -28.61 -16.38 -19.43
CA THR A 98 -29.35 -17.60 -19.79
C THR A 98 -28.73 -18.84 -19.12
N ASP A 99 -27.44 -18.82 -18.74
CA ASP A 99 -26.78 -19.94 -18.06
C ASP A 99 -25.50 -19.49 -17.29
N PRO A 100 -25.45 -19.58 -15.95
CA PRO A 100 -24.27 -19.22 -15.16
C PRO A 100 -23.22 -20.30 -15.08
N ALA A 101 -22.15 -20.11 -15.85
CA ALA A 101 -20.83 -20.59 -15.44
C ALA A 101 -20.29 -19.64 -14.34
N PRO A 102 -19.63 -20.17 -13.29
CA PRO A 102 -19.10 -19.36 -12.19
C PRO A 102 -18.04 -18.33 -12.62
N ASP A 103 -17.42 -18.56 -13.77
CA ASP A 103 -16.37 -17.72 -14.35
C ASP A 103 -16.91 -16.72 -15.40
N ASP A 104 -18.23 -16.73 -15.67
CA ASP A 104 -18.81 -15.85 -16.70
C ASP A 104 -18.96 -14.42 -16.15
N PRO A 105 -18.50 -13.40 -16.89
CA PRO A 105 -18.51 -12.04 -16.40
C PRO A 105 -19.97 -11.52 -16.32
N MET A 106 -20.32 -10.85 -15.21
CA MET A 106 -21.68 -10.30 -14.91
C MET A 106 -22.48 -9.80 -16.12
N ASP A 107 -23.77 -10.09 -16.18
CA ASP A 107 -24.62 -9.61 -17.28
C ASP A 107 -24.98 -8.11 -17.14
N LEU A 108 -25.53 -7.51 -18.19
CA LEU A 108 -25.92 -6.09 -18.16
C LEU A 108 -27.01 -5.76 -17.14
N SER A 109 -27.92 -6.68 -16.86
CA SER A 109 -28.97 -6.51 -15.85
C SER A 109 -28.40 -6.54 -14.42
N ASP A 110 -27.36 -7.35 -14.18
CA ASP A 110 -26.63 -7.44 -12.92
C ASP A 110 -25.77 -6.20 -12.70
N ILE A 111 -25.04 -5.76 -13.73
CA ILE A 111 -24.26 -4.50 -13.70
C ILE A 111 -25.20 -3.32 -13.46
N ALA A 112 -26.32 -3.22 -14.20
CA ALA A 112 -27.34 -2.21 -13.97
C ALA A 112 -27.89 -2.25 -12.53
N SER A 113 -27.94 -3.43 -11.90
CA SER A 113 -28.32 -3.56 -10.49
C SER A 113 -27.27 -2.96 -9.56
N ALA A 114 -25.99 -3.20 -9.82
CA ALA A 114 -24.88 -2.69 -9.02
C ALA A 114 -24.75 -1.16 -9.10
N PHE A 115 -25.18 -0.57 -10.22
CA PHE A 115 -25.26 0.88 -10.42
C PHE A 115 -26.63 1.49 -10.05
N ASP A 116 -27.53 0.73 -9.42
CA ASP A 116 -28.87 1.17 -9.00
C ASP A 116 -29.71 1.79 -10.14
N VAL A 117 -29.56 1.28 -11.37
CA VAL A 117 -30.29 1.78 -12.55
C VAL A 117 -31.77 1.41 -12.46
N THR A 118 -32.61 2.43 -12.28
CA THR A 118 -34.06 2.29 -12.22
C THR A 118 -34.67 2.01 -13.60
N GLY A 119 -35.82 1.33 -13.65
CA GLY A 119 -36.53 1.08 -14.93
C GLY A 119 -35.89 0.03 -15.86
N ARG A 120 -34.82 -0.65 -15.41
CA ARG A 120 -34.05 -1.66 -16.18
C ARG A 120 -34.88 -2.71 -16.94
N SER A 121 -36.03 -3.14 -16.40
CA SER A 121 -36.89 -4.14 -17.03
C SER A 121 -37.55 -3.66 -18.32
N GLY A 122 -37.71 -2.35 -18.51
CA GLY A 122 -38.36 -1.75 -19.68
C GLY A 122 -37.39 -1.26 -20.75
N MET A 123 -36.11 -1.10 -20.42
CA MET A 123 -35.08 -0.55 -21.32
C MET A 123 -34.68 -1.56 -22.40
N THR A 124 -34.31 -1.10 -23.58
CA THR A 124 -33.59 -1.90 -24.57
C THR A 124 -32.15 -2.17 -24.12
N LYS A 125 -31.42 -3.07 -24.80
CA LYS A 125 -30.00 -3.32 -24.47
C LYS A 125 -29.17 -2.05 -24.58
N ALA A 126 -29.36 -1.26 -25.64
CA ALA A 126 -28.64 -0.01 -25.86
C ALA A 126 -28.97 1.04 -24.78
N GLU A 127 -30.25 1.22 -24.45
CA GLU A 127 -30.66 2.16 -23.39
C GLU A 127 -30.13 1.75 -22.01
N LEU A 128 -30.04 0.44 -21.75
CA LEU A 128 -29.46 -0.08 -20.51
C LEU A 128 -27.95 0.18 -20.43
N VAL A 129 -27.23 0.02 -21.55
CA VAL A 129 -25.80 0.34 -21.65
C VAL A 129 -25.58 1.84 -21.41
N ASP A 130 -26.34 2.70 -22.07
CA ASP A 130 -26.20 4.16 -21.90
C ASP A 130 -26.50 4.58 -20.45
N ALA A 131 -27.52 4.00 -19.82
CA ALA A 131 -27.85 4.28 -18.42
C ALA A 131 -26.75 3.82 -17.45
N ILE A 132 -26.07 2.70 -17.73
CA ILE A 132 -24.91 2.24 -16.94
C ILE A 132 -23.74 3.21 -17.09
N ILE A 133 -23.44 3.65 -18.32
CA ILE A 133 -22.35 4.58 -18.61
C ILE A 133 -22.58 5.93 -17.91
N ASP A 134 -23.80 6.46 -17.96
CA ASP A 134 -24.14 7.70 -17.25
C ASP A 134 -24.04 7.58 -15.73
N ALA A 135 -24.30 6.40 -15.17
CA ALA A 135 -24.12 6.15 -13.74
C ALA A 135 -22.64 6.00 -13.37
N ALA A 136 -21.85 5.33 -14.20
CA ALA A 136 -20.41 5.18 -14.02
C ALA A 136 -19.67 6.51 -14.13
N GLU A 137 -20.05 7.38 -15.08
CA GLU A 137 -19.45 8.70 -15.21
C GLU A 137 -19.71 9.60 -14.01
N ARG A 138 -20.93 9.59 -13.48
CA ARG A 138 -21.23 10.34 -12.24
C ARG A 138 -20.37 9.84 -11.09
N LEU A 139 -20.17 8.53 -10.97
CA LEU A 139 -19.30 7.96 -9.94
C LEU A 139 -17.83 8.30 -10.16
N ALA A 140 -17.38 8.41 -11.41
CA ALA A 140 -16.03 8.84 -11.73
C ALA A 140 -15.80 10.33 -11.41
N THR A 141 -16.83 11.17 -11.62
CA THR A 141 -16.79 12.61 -11.30
C THR A 141 -16.91 12.86 -9.80
N ASP A 142 -17.78 12.11 -9.13
CA ASP A 142 -18.01 12.17 -7.69
C ASP A 142 -18.09 10.74 -7.13
N PRO A 143 -16.99 10.22 -6.54
CA PRO A 143 -16.94 8.86 -6.00
C PRO A 143 -17.85 8.68 -4.79
N PHE A 144 -18.30 9.76 -4.15
CA PHE A 144 -19.11 9.73 -2.95
C PHE A 144 -20.60 10.02 -3.19
N VAL A 145 -21.02 10.17 -4.46
CA VAL A 145 -22.41 10.46 -4.87
C VAL A 145 -23.44 9.47 -4.29
N ARG A 146 -23.03 8.24 -3.96
CA ARG A 146 -23.91 7.20 -3.39
C ARG A 146 -24.13 7.29 -1.88
N VAL A 147 -23.20 7.93 -1.17
CA VAL A 147 -23.17 7.95 0.30
C VAL A 147 -23.37 9.36 0.88
N ASP A 148 -23.65 10.35 0.03
CA ASP A 148 -23.93 11.74 0.43
C ASP A 148 -22.79 12.32 1.29
N ILE A 149 -21.55 11.99 0.91
CA ILE A 149 -20.33 12.54 1.55
C ILE A 149 -19.79 13.64 0.65
N ASP A 150 -19.96 14.89 1.08
CA ASP A 150 -19.36 16.04 0.43
C ASP A 150 -17.89 16.16 0.84
N LEU A 151 -16.97 16.00 -0.13
CA LEU A 151 -15.53 16.13 0.10
C LEU A 151 -14.98 17.53 -0.17
N GLY A 152 -15.82 18.51 -0.53
CA GLY A 152 -15.40 19.88 -0.85
C GLY A 152 -14.39 19.99 -2.00
N VAL A 153 -14.19 18.92 -2.79
CA VAL A 153 -13.41 18.93 -4.02
C VAL A 153 -14.37 19.24 -5.16
N ASP A 154 -14.59 20.53 -5.39
CA ASP A 154 -15.02 21.03 -6.69
C ASP A 154 -13.97 20.53 -7.71
N ALA A 155 -14.28 19.43 -8.37
CA ALA A 155 -13.52 18.91 -9.49
C ALA A 155 -13.61 19.94 -10.62
N ALA A 156 -12.64 20.85 -10.61
CA ALA A 156 -12.24 21.73 -11.71
C ALA A 156 -13.38 22.06 -12.68
N ASP A 157 -14.17 23.06 -12.27
CA ASP A 157 -14.73 24.04 -13.18
C ASP A 157 -13.63 24.47 -14.18
N SER A 158 -13.66 23.86 -15.37
CA SER A 158 -12.98 24.33 -16.56
C SER A 158 -14.00 24.98 -17.48
N ALA A 159 -14.71 25.98 -16.99
CA ALA A 159 -15.46 26.92 -17.80
C ALA A 159 -15.23 28.34 -17.28
N GLU A 160 -14.11 28.92 -17.71
CA GLU A 160 -13.86 30.34 -17.62
C GLU A 160 -15.07 31.12 -18.17
N THR A 161 -15.73 31.93 -17.35
CA THR A 161 -16.45 33.13 -17.82
C THR A 161 -16.45 34.19 -16.72
N GLU A 162 -15.72 35.25 -17.05
CA GLU A 162 -15.52 36.50 -16.32
C GLU A 162 -16.82 37.17 -15.85
N SER A 163 -16.78 37.84 -14.69
CA SER A 163 -17.25 39.22 -14.50
C SER A 163 -16.92 39.72 -13.09
N ASP A 164 -15.94 40.62 -13.04
CA ASP A 164 -15.87 41.87 -12.26
C ASP A 164 -17.06 42.15 -11.31
N GLU A 165 -16.81 42.46 -10.03
CA GLU A 165 -17.08 43.80 -9.48
C GLU A 165 -16.21 44.05 -8.23
N SER A 166 -15.56 45.20 -8.24
CA SER A 166 -14.60 45.69 -7.24
C SER A 166 -15.29 46.30 -6.03
N GLU A 167 -14.76 46.08 -4.82
CA GLU A 167 -14.76 47.15 -3.80
C GLU A 167 -13.52 47.09 -2.89
N SER A 168 -12.83 48.21 -2.87
CA SER A 168 -11.63 48.52 -2.11
C SER A 168 -11.95 49.62 -1.12
N ALA A 169 -11.58 49.45 0.15
CA ALA A 169 -11.17 50.49 1.10
C ALA A 169 -10.63 49.79 2.38
N ASP A 170 -9.31 49.80 2.64
CA ASP A 170 -8.58 50.83 3.43
C ASP A 170 -9.07 50.85 4.90
N ALA A 171 -8.27 50.49 5.91
CA ALA A 171 -7.09 51.25 6.30
C ALA A 171 -6.10 50.47 7.19
N SER A 172 -4.85 50.92 7.09
CA SER A 172 -3.68 50.51 7.87
C SER A 172 -3.79 50.90 9.35
N ASP A 173 -3.12 50.16 10.23
CA ASP A 173 -2.34 50.81 11.30
C ASP A 173 -1.05 50.02 11.57
N ASP A 174 0.01 50.80 11.59
CA ASP A 174 1.42 50.52 11.75
C ASP A 174 1.76 50.49 13.24
N VAL A 175 2.53 49.51 13.70
CA VAL A 175 3.53 49.71 14.76
C VAL A 175 4.54 48.57 14.72
N GLY A 176 5.79 48.95 14.44
CA GLY A 176 6.92 48.06 14.50
C GLY A 176 7.59 47.97 15.87
N ASP A 177 8.64 47.15 15.84
CA ASP A 177 9.85 47.13 16.67
C ASP A 177 9.89 46.26 17.94
N GLY A 178 11.06 45.60 18.08
CA GLY A 178 11.58 45.15 19.38
C GLY A 178 11.85 43.65 19.46
N GLY A 179 13.01 43.21 19.02
CA GLY A 179 13.46 41.82 19.13
C GLY A 179 13.84 41.39 20.56
N SER A 180 14.10 40.09 20.72
CA SER A 180 15.23 39.50 21.45
C SER A 180 15.08 37.98 21.44
N ASP A 181 16.21 37.32 21.22
CA ASP A 181 16.46 35.91 21.50
C ASP A 181 15.92 35.50 22.89
N ASP A 182 15.31 34.32 23.00
CA ASP A 182 15.60 33.44 24.13
C ASP A 182 15.20 32.00 23.85
N ASP A 183 16.11 31.16 24.31
CA ASP A 183 16.14 29.73 24.41
C ASP A 183 14.98 29.19 25.28
N GLY A 184 14.45 28.01 24.98
CA GLY A 184 13.52 27.35 25.89
C GLY A 184 12.49 26.47 25.20
N GLY A 185 12.85 25.20 25.02
CA GLY A 185 12.03 24.22 24.33
C GLY A 185 10.77 23.74 25.07
N ALA A 186 10.11 22.77 24.45
CA ALA A 186 9.34 21.75 25.15
C ALA A 186 9.02 20.59 24.19
N ALA A 187 9.59 19.44 24.53
CA ALA A 187 8.96 18.14 24.65
C ALA A 187 7.81 17.77 23.69
N GLY A 188 8.06 16.68 22.95
CA GLY A 188 7.01 15.95 22.27
C GLY A 188 7.49 14.66 21.60
N ASP A 189 8.32 13.84 22.25
CA ASP A 189 8.35 12.37 22.00
C ASP A 189 9.06 11.60 23.13
N ASP A 190 8.42 11.50 24.30
CA ASP A 190 8.89 10.70 25.44
C ASP A 190 8.34 9.26 25.41
N GLY A 191 8.15 8.70 24.20
CA GLY A 191 7.81 7.29 24.01
C GLY A 191 8.99 6.50 23.42
N THR A 192 9.63 7.04 22.39
CA THR A 192 10.72 6.35 21.69
C THR A 192 12.07 6.51 22.38
N GLY A 193 12.33 7.65 23.05
CA GLY A 193 13.58 7.89 23.77
C GLY A 193 13.81 6.95 24.97
N GLN A 194 12.75 6.71 25.76
CA GLN A 194 12.81 5.74 26.85
C GLN A 194 12.96 4.31 26.31
N LEU A 195 12.19 3.92 25.29
CA LEU A 195 12.31 2.59 24.67
C LEU A 195 13.69 2.37 24.02
N ASN A 196 14.28 3.39 23.40
CA ASN A 196 15.59 3.33 22.76
C ASN A 196 16.73 3.24 23.79
N ALA A 197 16.69 4.05 24.86
CA ALA A 197 17.61 3.90 26.00
C ALA A 197 17.47 2.51 26.64
N MET A 198 16.28 1.96 26.59
CA MET A 198 15.91 0.69 27.20
C MET A 198 16.22 -0.52 26.27
N MET A 199 16.28 -0.34 24.94
CA MET A 199 16.87 -1.31 24.00
C MET A 199 18.41 -1.28 24.06
N SER A 200 19.00 -0.10 24.25
CA SER A 200 20.44 0.05 24.44
C SER A 200 20.95 -0.64 25.73
N LEU A 201 20.09 -0.83 26.75
CA LEU A 201 20.45 -1.56 27.97
C LEU A 201 20.73 -3.05 27.72
N LEU A 202 19.93 -3.69 26.85
CA LEU A 202 20.14 -5.11 26.49
C LEU A 202 21.45 -5.29 25.72
N ASP A 203 21.76 -4.34 24.84
CA ASP A 203 22.99 -4.33 24.04
C ASP A 203 24.23 -4.09 24.92
N THR A 204 24.15 -3.11 25.82
CA THR A 204 25.21 -2.78 26.79
C THR A 204 25.53 -3.95 27.72
N HIS A 205 24.53 -4.78 28.04
CA HIS A 205 24.66 -5.93 28.93
C HIS A 205 24.54 -7.27 28.19
N ALA A 206 24.84 -7.32 26.89
CA ALA A 206 24.80 -8.55 26.10
C ALA A 206 25.68 -9.67 26.69
N ASP A 207 26.74 -9.32 27.42
CA ASP A 207 27.60 -10.29 28.12
C ASP A 207 26.98 -10.90 29.39
N LYS A 208 25.80 -10.42 29.81
CA LYS A 208 25.14 -10.77 31.07
C LYS A 208 23.85 -11.54 30.90
N TRP A 209 23.35 -11.66 29.67
CA TRP A 209 22.17 -12.46 29.39
C TRP A 209 22.38 -13.27 28.13
N ARG A 210 21.80 -14.47 28.11
CA ARG A 210 21.86 -15.39 26.96
C ARG A 210 20.48 -15.99 26.70
N GLU A 211 20.22 -16.36 25.45
CA GLU A 211 19.09 -17.23 25.14
C GLU A 211 19.40 -18.62 25.71
N GLY A 212 18.52 -19.12 26.56
CA GLY A 212 18.68 -20.39 27.26
C GLY A 212 17.96 -21.51 26.52
N ASP A 213 18.55 -22.71 26.51
CA ASP A 213 17.93 -23.94 25.96
C ASP A 213 16.96 -24.64 26.97
N GLY A 214 16.64 -23.98 28.09
CA GLY A 214 15.81 -24.52 29.17
C GLY A 214 14.31 -24.21 29.07
N ASP A 215 13.55 -24.49 30.13
CA ASP A 215 12.10 -24.19 30.24
C ASP A 215 11.75 -22.69 30.09
N ALA A 216 12.74 -21.81 30.19
CA ALA A 216 12.63 -20.38 29.99
C ALA A 216 13.60 -19.95 28.90
N ARG A 217 13.10 -19.10 28.00
CA ARG A 217 13.81 -18.72 26.77
C ARG A 217 15.05 -17.87 27.00
N TYR A 218 15.12 -17.15 28.12
CA TYR A 218 16.25 -16.27 28.43
C TYR A 218 16.78 -16.52 29.84
N GLU A 219 18.09 -16.37 30.01
CA GLU A 219 18.81 -16.52 31.26
C GLU A 219 19.70 -15.29 31.49
N VAL A 220 19.75 -14.79 32.73
CA VAL A 220 20.51 -13.59 33.12
C VAL A 220 21.46 -13.92 34.27
N ASP A 221 22.74 -13.61 34.09
CA ASP A 221 23.78 -13.72 35.10
C ASP A 221 23.74 -12.49 36.03
N LEU A 222 23.25 -12.70 37.24
CA LEU A 222 23.20 -11.67 38.26
C LEU A 222 24.60 -11.40 38.84
N PRO A 223 24.83 -10.19 39.37
CA PRO A 223 26.10 -9.82 40.00
C PRO A 223 26.38 -10.59 41.29
N ASP A 224 25.38 -11.28 41.85
CA ASP A 224 25.53 -12.18 43.00
C ASP A 224 26.03 -13.59 42.59
N GLY A 225 26.22 -13.83 41.29
CA GLY A 225 26.68 -15.10 40.72
C GLY A 225 25.57 -16.14 40.53
N SER A 226 24.30 -15.77 40.75
CA SER A 226 23.14 -16.61 40.44
C SER A 226 22.63 -16.36 39.01
N VAL A 227 21.89 -17.34 38.47
CA VAL A 227 21.27 -17.24 37.15
C VAL A 227 19.76 -17.16 37.35
N GLU A 228 19.13 -16.09 36.86
CA GLU A 228 17.67 -15.94 36.83
C GLU A 228 17.13 -16.19 35.43
N THR A 229 15.92 -16.75 35.37
CA THR A 229 15.26 -17.10 34.11
C THR A 229 14.13 -16.13 33.77
N ALA A 230 14.01 -15.82 32.49
CA ALA A 230 13.05 -14.87 31.95
C ALA A 230 12.33 -15.44 30.73
N ARG A 231 11.06 -15.07 30.55
CA ARG A 231 10.24 -15.51 29.40
C ARG A 231 10.28 -14.52 28.25
N THR A 232 10.46 -13.23 28.54
CA THR A 232 10.52 -12.16 27.54
C THR A 232 11.79 -11.33 27.70
N LYS A 233 12.20 -10.64 26.63
CA LYS A 233 13.30 -9.67 26.68
C LYS A 233 12.99 -8.48 27.60
N ASP A 234 11.71 -8.17 27.82
CA ASP A 234 11.26 -7.15 28.77
C ASP A 234 11.56 -7.56 30.21
N ASP A 235 11.34 -8.84 30.54
CA ASP A 235 11.71 -9.42 31.84
C ASP A 235 13.22 -9.44 32.06
N VAL A 236 14.01 -9.85 31.05
CA VAL A 236 15.49 -9.80 31.08
C VAL A 236 15.97 -8.40 31.44
N ARG A 237 15.35 -7.40 30.81
CA ARG A 237 15.69 -6.01 31.02
C ARG A 237 15.28 -5.50 32.40
N ALA A 238 14.13 -5.93 32.91
CA ALA A 238 13.72 -5.62 34.28
C ALA A 238 14.71 -6.21 35.31
N LEU A 239 15.24 -7.41 35.04
CA LEU A 239 16.26 -8.05 35.88
C LEU A 239 17.60 -7.31 35.80
N LEU A 240 18.02 -6.89 34.61
CA LEU A 240 19.23 -6.09 34.42
C LEU A 240 19.10 -4.74 35.13
N PHE A 241 18.00 -4.00 34.90
CA PHE A 241 17.76 -2.71 35.54
C PHE A 241 17.71 -2.76 37.07
N LYS A 242 17.29 -3.90 37.64
CA LYS A 242 17.24 -4.08 39.09
C LYS A 242 18.60 -4.40 39.70
N ASN A 243 19.51 -4.97 38.92
CA ASN A 243 20.78 -5.52 39.41
C ASN A 243 22.04 -4.78 38.91
N TYR A 244 21.93 -3.96 37.86
CA TYR A 244 23.01 -3.19 37.22
C TYR A 244 22.57 -1.74 36.97
#